data_AF-A0A423U288-F1
#
_entry.id   AF-A0A423U288-F1
#
_cell.length_a   1.000
_cell.length_b   1.000
_cell.length_c   1.000
_cell.angle_alpha   90.00
_cell.angle_beta   90.00
_cell.angle_gamma   90.00
#
_symmetry.space_group_name_H-M   'P 1'
#
loop_
_entity.id
_entity.type
_entity.pdbx_description
1 polymer ?
#
loop_
_entity_poly.entity_id
_entity_poly.type
_entity_poly.pdbx_seq_one_letter_code
_entity_poly.pdbx_strand_id
1 'polypeptide(L)'
;MPFWAIFVGHIAQNWGFYTLLTELPTYMKNILHFNIASNSFVSALPYLIMWLFSIASGLLADHLRTQGILTTTATRRIFNSIGLYGPMICLVLVGYADCNKDAAIGLLCGAVGLNGAVYSGYMNSHLDLAPNFAGTLMGITNTFATIPGFVAPQVVGLLIDGHETIGRWRIVFWIAGIVYFIGNTFYIIFITGEQQEWNDLDNPQDETKVIHGASPPGQYGSFDPRRSHLNPTSAVDGASSPTTIPEIF
;
A
#
# COMPACT_ATOMS: atom_id res chain seq x y z
N MET A 1 12.80 -7.53 -3.28
CA MET A 1 12.94 -6.86 -1.95
C MET A 1 12.13 -5.57 -1.82
N PRO A 2 12.11 -4.64 -2.79
CA PRO A 2 11.45 -3.34 -2.61
C PRO A 2 9.93 -3.43 -2.39
N PHE A 3 9.26 -4.39 -3.05
CA PHE A 3 7.84 -4.67 -2.81
C PHE A 3 7.54 -5.00 -1.34
N TRP A 4 8.36 -5.83 -0.70
CA TRP A 4 8.21 -6.17 0.72
C TRP A 4 8.44 -4.97 1.63
N ALA A 5 9.34 -4.06 1.26
CA ALA A 5 9.55 -2.80 1.98
C ALA A 5 8.28 -1.95 1.97
N ILE A 6 7.64 -1.79 0.80
CA ILE A 6 6.36 -1.09 0.65
C ILE A 6 5.26 -1.80 1.43
N PHE A 7 5.18 -3.13 1.35
CA PHE A 7 4.19 -3.93 2.06
C PHE A 7 4.24 -3.72 3.58
N VAL A 8 5.42 -3.88 4.19
CA VAL A 8 5.61 -3.67 5.64
C VAL A 8 5.35 -2.22 6.03
N GLY A 9 5.83 -1.26 5.23
CA GLY A 9 5.57 0.16 5.45
C GLY A 9 4.08 0.50 5.42
N HIS A 10 3.33 -0.09 4.48
CA HIS A 10 1.90 0.13 4.32
C HIS A 10 1.10 -0.43 5.50
N ILE A 11 1.44 -1.63 5.99
CA ILE A 11 0.82 -2.21 7.19
C ILE A 11 1.09 -1.34 8.42
N ALA A 12 2.35 -0.95 8.64
CA ALA A 12 2.72 -0.13 9.79
C ALA A 12 2.06 1.25 9.77
N GLN A 13 1.95 1.86 8.59
CA GLN A 13 1.27 3.13 8.44
C GLN A 13 -0.23 3.01 8.75
N ASN A 14 -0.92 2.01 8.21
CA ASN A 14 -2.33 1.80 8.47
C ASN A 14 -2.62 1.46 9.95
N TRP A 15 -1.73 0.71 10.61
CA TRP A 15 -1.86 0.46 12.05
C TRP A 15 -2.00 1.77 12.83
N GLY A 16 -1.04 2.67 12.68
CA GLY A 16 -1.07 3.92 13.45
C GLY A 16 -2.13 4.90 12.94
N PHE A 17 -2.41 4.94 11.63
CA PHE A 17 -3.46 5.80 11.08
C PHE A 17 -4.85 5.39 11.57
N TYR A 18 -5.18 4.10 11.54
CA TYR A 18 -6.46 3.63 12.05
C TYR A 18 -6.56 3.75 13.57
N THR A 19 -5.46 3.51 14.31
CA THR A 19 -5.43 3.77 15.75
C THR A 19 -5.76 5.23 16.03
N LEU A 20 -5.11 6.16 15.35
CA LEU A 20 -5.43 7.59 15.46
C LEU A 20 -6.89 7.85 15.07
N LEU A 21 -7.37 7.36 13.93
CA LEU A 21 -8.72 7.60 13.45
C LEU A 21 -9.81 7.14 14.43
N THR A 22 -9.63 5.96 15.02
CA THR A 22 -10.63 5.32 15.90
C THR A 22 -10.55 5.80 17.33
N GLU A 23 -9.34 6.03 17.86
CA GLU A 23 -9.12 6.32 19.27
C GLU A 23 -9.00 7.82 19.58
N LEU A 24 -8.69 8.66 18.59
CA LEU A 24 -8.57 10.12 18.77
C LEU A 24 -9.85 10.77 19.27
N PRO A 25 -11.07 10.42 18.79
CA PRO A 25 -12.31 10.92 19.39
C PRO A 25 -12.47 10.48 20.84
N THR A 26 -12.23 9.20 21.14
CA THR A 26 -12.31 8.64 22.50
C THR A 26 -11.36 9.35 23.45
N TYR A 27 -10.11 9.56 23.04
CA TYR A 27 -9.10 10.28 23.81
C TYR A 27 -9.51 11.75 24.07
N MET A 28 -9.99 12.46 23.05
CA MET A 28 -10.47 13.84 23.22
C MET A 28 -11.66 13.93 24.17
N LYS A 29 -12.61 12.99 24.09
CA LYS A 29 -13.78 12.96 24.95
C LYS A 29 -13.42 12.60 26.39
N ASN A 30 -12.65 11.54 26.58
CA ASN A 30 -12.51 10.91 27.88
C ASN A 30 -11.32 11.44 28.69
N ILE A 31 -10.21 11.81 28.02
CA ILE A 31 -9.01 12.35 28.68
C ILE A 31 -9.02 13.89 28.67
N LEU A 32 -9.33 14.51 27.52
CA LEU A 32 -9.34 15.98 27.45
C LEU A 32 -10.67 16.58 27.95
N HIS A 33 -11.70 15.74 28.15
CA HIS A 33 -13.05 16.16 28.51
C HIS A 33 -13.67 17.15 27.51
N PHE A 34 -13.32 17.03 26.23
CA PHE A 34 -13.91 17.83 25.17
C PHE A 34 -15.27 17.25 24.77
N ASN A 35 -16.31 18.10 24.79
CA ASN A 35 -17.59 17.73 24.21
C ASN A 35 -17.48 17.80 22.67
N ILE A 36 -17.33 16.64 22.04
CA ILE A 36 -17.19 16.49 20.59
C ILE A 36 -18.40 17.09 19.85
N ALA A 37 -19.61 16.96 20.41
CA ALA A 37 -20.83 17.44 19.76
C ALA A 37 -20.94 18.97 19.72
N SER A 38 -20.35 19.68 20.69
CA SER A 38 -20.29 21.15 20.68
C SER A 38 -19.05 21.70 19.98
N ASN A 39 -17.96 20.91 19.91
CA ASN A 39 -16.66 21.33 19.39
C ASN A 39 -16.27 20.55 18.13
N SER A 40 -17.22 20.38 17.20
CA SER A 40 -16.99 19.71 15.91
C SER A 40 -15.84 20.33 15.11
N PHE A 41 -15.61 21.64 15.26
CA PHE A 41 -14.48 22.32 14.63
C PHE A 41 -13.13 21.78 15.11
N VAL A 42 -12.96 21.60 16.42
CA VAL A 42 -11.72 21.07 17.02
C VAL A 42 -11.46 19.63 16.59
N SER A 43 -12.53 18.84 16.44
CA SER A 43 -12.44 17.44 15.97
C SER A 43 -12.12 17.33 14.47
N ALA A 44 -12.45 18.35 13.68
CA ALA A 44 -12.14 18.41 12.24
C ALA A 44 -10.71 18.92 11.96
N LEU A 45 -10.11 19.70 12.88
CA LEU A 45 -8.78 20.30 12.70
C LEU A 45 -7.67 19.30 12.31
N PRO A 46 -7.51 18.13 12.96
CA PRO A 46 -6.42 17.22 12.63
C PRO A 46 -6.47 16.76 11.17
N TYR A 47 -7.68 16.45 10.68
CA TYR A 47 -7.89 15.99 9.31
C TYR A 47 -7.79 17.12 8.28
N LEU A 48 -8.23 18.33 8.64
CA LEU A 48 -8.05 19.51 7.79
C LEU A 48 -6.56 19.83 7.61
N ILE A 49 -5.79 19.79 8.71
CA ILE A 49 -4.33 20.00 8.68
C ILE A 49 -3.66 18.89 7.86
N MET A 50 -4.06 17.63 8.02
CA MET A 50 -3.57 16.51 7.20
C MET A 50 -3.82 16.73 5.71
N TRP A 51 -5.01 17.21 5.33
CA TRP A 51 -5.34 17.51 3.94
C TRP A 51 -4.47 18.65 3.37
N LEU A 52 -4.28 19.73 4.12
CA LEU A 52 -3.41 20.83 3.69
C LEU A 52 -1.95 20.38 3.58
N PHE A 53 -1.48 19.60 4.57
CA PHE A 53 -0.10 19.12 4.61
C PHE A 53 0.18 18.09 3.52
N SER A 54 -0.78 17.24 3.15
CA SER A 54 -0.62 16.27 2.06
C SER A 54 -0.49 16.95 0.70
N ILE A 55 -1.25 18.03 0.45
CA ILE A 55 -1.11 18.85 -0.76
C ILE A 55 0.27 19.52 -0.77
N ALA A 56 0.65 20.17 0.34
CA ALA A 56 1.93 20.85 0.45
C ALA A 56 3.11 19.89 0.26
N SER A 57 3.07 18.70 0.88
CA SER A 57 4.10 17.68 0.74
C SER A 57 4.18 17.14 -0.68
N GLY A 58 3.03 16.97 -1.35
CA GLY A 58 2.97 16.53 -2.75
C GLY A 58 3.64 17.53 -3.69
N LEU A 59 3.24 18.80 -3.60
CA LEU A 59 3.82 19.88 -4.40
C LEU A 59 5.33 20.02 -4.14
N LEU A 60 5.75 19.94 -2.88
CA LEU A 60 7.17 20.00 -2.52
C LEU A 60 7.95 18.80 -3.06
N ALA A 61 7.40 17.58 -2.95
CA ALA A 61 8.03 16.37 -3.46
C ALA A 61 8.22 16.42 -4.98
N ASP A 62 7.20 16.87 -5.71
CA ASP A 62 7.27 17.02 -7.16
C ASP A 62 8.23 18.15 -7.57
N HIS A 63 8.24 19.27 -6.84
CA HIS A 63 9.21 20.34 -7.09
C HIS A 63 10.65 19.87 -6.89
N LEU A 64 10.97 19.20 -5.77
CA LEU A 64 12.31 18.69 -5.49
C LEU A 64 12.78 17.66 -6.52
N ARG A 65 11.85 16.86 -7.05
CA ARG A 65 12.14 15.85 -8.07
C ARG A 65 12.32 16.44 -9.47
N THR A 66 11.48 17.40 -9.86
CA THR A 66 11.54 18.07 -11.18
C THR A 66 12.77 18.96 -11.33
N GLN A 67 13.26 19.54 -10.23
CA GLN A 67 14.51 20.30 -10.21
C GLN A 67 15.77 19.41 -10.16
N GLY A 68 15.62 18.09 -10.08
CA GLY A 68 16.74 17.15 -10.00
C GLY A 68 17.54 17.23 -8.70
N ILE A 69 17.01 17.89 -7.66
CA ILE A 69 17.69 18.07 -6.37
C ILE A 69 17.74 16.74 -5.59
N LEU A 70 16.68 15.95 -5.67
CA LEU A 70 16.57 14.64 -5.02
C LEU A 70 16.19 13.54 -6.00
N THR A 71 16.76 12.35 -5.81
CA THR A 71 16.32 11.15 -6.51
C THR A 71 14.91 10.73 -6.08
N THR A 72 14.23 9.91 -6.88
CA THR A 72 12.94 9.29 -6.53
C THR A 72 13.04 8.60 -5.17
N THR A 73 14.03 7.72 -5.00
CA THR A 73 14.28 6.98 -3.75
C THR A 73 14.47 7.91 -2.55
N ALA A 74 15.32 8.94 -2.68
CA ALA A 74 15.59 9.88 -1.58
C ALA A 74 14.33 10.66 -1.19
N THR A 75 13.57 11.12 -2.18
CA THR A 75 12.29 11.80 -1.99
C THR A 75 11.33 10.90 -1.21
N ARG A 76 11.11 9.65 -1.65
CA ARG A 76 10.21 8.71 -0.96
C ARG A 76 10.66 8.41 0.47
N ARG A 77 11.96 8.26 0.72
CA ARG A 77 12.51 8.05 2.06
C ARG A 77 12.23 9.23 2.98
N ILE A 78 12.47 10.46 2.53
CA ILE A 78 12.28 11.67 3.34
C ILE A 78 10.80 11.87 3.68
N PHE A 79 9.91 11.84 2.69
CA PHE A 79 8.49 12.07 2.91
C PHE A 79 7.84 10.96 3.74
N ASN A 80 8.21 9.69 3.51
CA ASN A 80 7.74 8.60 4.38
C ASN A 80 8.29 8.72 5.81
N SER A 81 9.53 9.19 5.97
CA SER A 81 10.10 9.44 7.29
C SER A 81 9.36 10.52 8.06
N ILE A 82 9.04 11.64 7.39
CA ILE A 82 8.22 12.71 7.99
C ILE A 82 6.85 12.15 8.37
N GLY A 83 6.26 11.33 7.48
CA GLY A 83 4.94 10.74 7.62
C GLY A 83 4.80 9.66 8.70
N LEU A 84 5.89 9.02 9.15
CA LEU A 84 5.85 7.99 10.20
C LEU A 84 6.62 8.40 11.46
N TYR A 85 7.81 8.97 11.35
CA TYR A 85 8.56 9.45 12.52
C TYR A 85 7.97 10.71 13.12
N GLY A 86 7.42 11.62 12.31
CA GLY A 86 6.73 12.82 12.81
C GLY A 86 5.57 12.46 13.74
N PRO A 87 4.60 11.65 13.29
CA PRO A 87 3.50 11.20 14.13
C PRO A 87 3.96 10.37 15.34
N MET A 88 5.01 9.56 15.21
CA MET A 88 5.58 8.81 16.33
C MET A 88 6.07 9.74 17.45
N ILE A 89 6.85 10.77 17.12
CA ILE A 89 7.34 11.75 18.10
C ILE A 89 6.16 12.49 18.72
N CYS A 90 5.22 12.97 17.91
CA CYS A 90 4.04 13.67 18.42
C CYS A 90 3.20 12.78 19.36
N LEU A 91 2.95 11.53 19.01
CA LEU A 91 2.21 10.58 19.84
C LEU A 91 2.87 10.31 21.19
N VAL A 92 4.20 10.10 21.20
CA VAL A 92 4.94 9.93 22.45
C VAL A 92 4.82 11.18 23.31
N LEU A 93 4.97 12.37 22.73
CA LEU A 93 4.83 13.64 23.45
C LEU A 93 3.42 13.87 24.00
N VAL A 94 2.36 13.49 23.27
CA VAL A 94 0.96 13.56 23.77
C VAL A 94 0.80 12.75 25.05
N GLY A 95 1.44 11.58 25.13
CA GLY A 95 1.42 10.74 26.32
C GLY A 95 2.00 11.41 27.58
N TYR A 96 2.78 12.48 27.43
CA TYR A 96 3.38 13.27 28.51
C TYR A 96 2.79 14.68 28.65
N ALA A 97 1.75 15.02 27.87
CA ALA A 97 1.14 16.35 27.93
C ALA A 97 0.29 16.60 29.20
N ASP A 98 0.12 15.58 30.06
CA ASP A 98 -0.58 15.58 31.35
C ASP A 98 -1.78 16.54 31.42
N CYS A 99 -1.63 17.72 32.03
CA CYS A 99 -2.72 18.67 32.26
C CYS A 99 -2.90 19.73 31.16
N ASN A 100 -1.99 19.84 30.19
CA ASN A 100 -2.08 20.87 29.15
C ASN A 100 -2.87 20.37 27.94
N LYS A 101 -4.18 20.62 27.99
CA LYS A 101 -5.14 20.20 26.94
C LYS A 101 -4.83 20.81 25.58
N ASP A 102 -4.45 22.09 25.54
CA ASP A 102 -4.17 22.80 24.29
C ASP A 102 -2.90 22.24 23.62
N ALA A 103 -1.87 21.92 24.41
CA ALA A 103 -0.68 21.25 23.92
C ALA A 103 -0.98 19.83 23.40
N ALA A 104 -1.82 19.07 24.09
CA ALA A 104 -2.23 17.73 23.65
C ALA A 104 -2.97 17.78 22.29
N ILE A 105 -3.89 18.73 22.12
CA ILE A 105 -4.60 18.94 20.83
C ILE A 105 -3.62 19.36 19.74
N GLY A 106 -2.74 20.31 20.01
CA GLY A 106 -1.72 20.77 19.06
C GLY A 106 -0.82 19.61 18.58
N LEU A 107 -0.39 18.75 19.50
CA LEU A 107 0.42 17.58 19.17
C LEU A 107 -0.35 16.50 18.42
N LEU A 108 -1.63 16.26 18.74
CA LEU A 108 -2.49 15.34 17.98
C LEU A 108 -2.75 15.86 16.56
N CYS A 109 -3.03 17.14 16.41
CA CYS A 109 -3.12 17.82 15.12
C CYS A 109 -1.82 17.69 14.33
N GLY A 110 -0.67 17.87 15.00
CA GLY A 110 0.65 17.64 14.40
C GLY A 110 0.86 16.19 13.98
N ALA A 111 0.44 15.22 14.80
CA ALA A 111 0.57 13.79 14.48
C ALA A 111 -0.24 13.41 13.24
N VAL A 112 -1.52 13.78 13.19
CA VAL A 112 -2.38 13.48 12.03
C VAL A 112 -1.94 14.30 10.81
N GLY A 113 -1.56 15.56 11.03
CA GLY A 113 -1.06 16.47 10.00
C GLY A 113 0.18 15.96 9.28
N LEU A 114 1.24 15.63 10.04
CA LEU A 114 2.49 15.10 9.50
C LEU A 114 2.29 13.76 8.80
N ASN A 115 1.32 12.94 9.24
CA ASN A 115 0.97 11.69 8.57
C ASN A 115 0.52 11.93 7.11
N GLY A 116 0.01 13.11 6.76
CA GLY A 116 -0.31 13.49 5.38
C GLY A 116 0.87 13.39 4.41
N ALA A 117 2.13 13.48 4.87
CA ALA A 117 3.31 13.32 4.02
C ALA A 117 3.45 11.92 3.40
N VAL A 118 2.77 10.93 3.98
CA VAL A 118 2.72 9.54 3.51
C VAL A 118 2.21 9.42 2.08
N TYR A 119 1.26 10.26 1.66
CA TYR A 119 0.74 10.24 0.29
C TYR A 119 1.81 10.57 -0.75
N SER A 120 2.80 11.38 -0.37
CA SER A 120 3.99 11.68 -1.17
C SER A 120 5.10 10.63 -1.02
N GLY A 121 5.01 9.76 -0.01
CA GLY A 121 5.92 8.66 0.32
C GLY A 121 5.52 7.33 -0.31
N TYR A 122 5.12 6.33 0.50
CA TYR A 122 4.91 4.95 0.04
C TYR A 122 3.79 4.80 -1.00
N MET A 123 2.74 5.64 -0.94
CA MET A 123 1.59 5.55 -1.84
C MET A 123 2.05 5.59 -3.30
N ASN A 124 2.90 6.56 -3.62
CA ASN A 124 3.47 6.71 -4.95
C ASN A 124 4.59 5.70 -5.25
N SER A 125 5.17 5.04 -4.24
CA SER A 125 6.22 4.05 -4.47
C SER A 125 5.72 2.80 -5.19
N HIS A 126 4.42 2.51 -5.16
CA HIS A 126 3.82 1.45 -6.00
C HIS A 126 3.92 1.80 -7.49
N LEU A 127 3.67 3.07 -7.84
CA LEU A 127 3.78 3.58 -9.20
C LEU A 127 5.23 3.64 -9.66
N ASP A 128 6.15 4.06 -8.79
CA ASP A 128 7.58 4.09 -9.11
C ASP A 128 8.16 2.68 -9.34
N LEU A 129 7.65 1.68 -8.60
CA LEU A 129 8.18 0.31 -8.64
C LEU A 129 7.75 -0.46 -9.88
N ALA A 130 6.46 -0.42 -10.21
CA ALA A 130 5.89 -1.15 -11.33
C ALA A 130 4.62 -0.46 -11.87
N PRO A 131 4.76 0.52 -12.77
CA PRO A 131 3.64 1.25 -13.36
C PRO A 131 2.53 0.36 -13.94
N ASN A 132 2.89 -0.73 -14.61
CA ASN A 132 1.93 -1.63 -15.28
C ASN A 132 1.10 -2.45 -14.27
N PHE A 133 1.67 -2.74 -13.10
CA PHE A 133 1.05 -3.55 -12.06
C PHE A 133 0.70 -2.76 -10.79
N ALA A 134 0.84 -1.43 -10.81
CA ALA A 134 0.73 -0.59 -9.62
C ALA A 134 -0.63 -0.75 -8.91
N GLY A 135 -1.73 -0.84 -9.68
CA GLY A 135 -3.07 -1.07 -9.14
C GLY A 135 -3.20 -2.42 -8.43
N THR A 136 -2.65 -3.49 -9.03
CA THR A 136 -2.65 -4.84 -8.44
C THR A 136 -1.81 -4.88 -7.16
N LEU A 137 -0.62 -4.28 -7.18
CA LEU A 137 0.26 -4.22 -6.01
C LEU A 137 -0.37 -3.43 -4.88
N MET A 138 -0.99 -2.28 -5.18
CA MET A 138 -1.74 -1.49 -4.21
C MET A 138 -2.91 -2.29 -3.64
N GLY A 139 -3.64 -3.01 -4.48
CA GLY A 139 -4.74 -3.88 -4.04
C GLY A 139 -4.28 -4.93 -3.03
N ILE A 140 -3.22 -5.68 -3.37
CA ILE A 140 -2.64 -6.70 -2.49
C ILE A 140 -2.18 -6.07 -1.18
N THR A 141 -1.37 -5.01 -1.23
CA THR A 141 -0.83 -4.41 0.00
C THR A 141 -1.95 -3.81 0.85
N ASN A 142 -2.97 -3.20 0.26
CA ASN A 142 -4.12 -2.65 0.97
C ASN A 142 -4.94 -3.74 1.66
N THR A 143 -5.20 -4.89 1.02
CA THR A 143 -5.92 -6.00 1.67
C THR A 143 -5.28 -6.41 2.99
N PHE A 144 -3.96 -6.58 3.03
CA PHE A 144 -3.26 -6.91 4.28
C PHE A 144 -3.13 -5.71 5.22
N ALA A 145 -2.99 -4.49 4.68
CA ALA A 145 -2.86 -3.28 5.49
C ALA A 145 -4.17 -2.86 6.18
N THR A 146 -5.33 -3.35 5.72
CA THR A 146 -6.60 -3.18 6.45
C THR A 146 -6.76 -4.10 7.67
N ILE A 147 -6.01 -5.19 7.78
CA ILE A 147 -6.06 -6.10 8.95
C ILE A 147 -5.76 -5.35 10.26
N PRO A 148 -4.69 -4.52 10.34
CA PRO A 148 -4.47 -3.60 11.46
C PRO A 148 -5.69 -2.77 11.88
N GLY A 149 -6.57 -2.39 10.95
CA GLY A 149 -7.78 -1.61 11.26
C GLY A 149 -8.78 -2.34 12.15
N PHE A 150 -8.76 -3.69 12.13
CA PHE A 150 -9.56 -4.51 13.04
C PHE A 150 -8.80 -4.86 14.33
N VAL A 151 -7.50 -5.13 14.22
CA VAL A 151 -6.69 -5.59 15.34
C VAL A 151 -6.35 -4.45 16.30
N ALA A 152 -6.04 -3.26 15.79
CA ALA A 152 -5.59 -2.14 16.63
C ALA A 152 -6.66 -1.66 17.63
N PRO A 153 -7.93 -1.41 17.24
CA PRO A 153 -8.96 -1.04 18.20
C PRO A 153 -9.23 -2.15 19.23
N GLN A 154 -9.10 -3.43 18.84
CA GLN A 154 -9.26 -4.55 19.77
C GLN A 154 -8.15 -4.57 20.84
N VAL A 155 -6.90 -4.34 20.44
CA VAL A 155 -5.77 -4.22 21.38
C VAL A 155 -5.97 -3.03 22.32
N VAL A 156 -6.41 -1.88 21.79
CA VAL A 156 -6.66 -0.69 22.59
C VAL A 156 -7.82 -0.91 23.57
N GLY A 157 -8.92 -1.51 23.11
CA GLY A 157 -10.05 -1.87 23.96
C GLY A 157 -9.64 -2.75 25.14
N LEU A 158 -8.82 -3.79 24.91
CA LEU A 158 -8.30 -4.66 25.97
C LEU A 158 -7.37 -3.93 26.96
N LEU A 159 -6.60 -2.94 26.50
CA LEU A 159 -5.71 -2.17 27.35
C LEU A 159 -6.47 -1.15 28.22
N ILE A 160 -7.58 -0.63 27.71
CA ILE A 160 -8.34 0.46 28.32
C ILE A 160 -9.53 -0.07 29.15
N ASP A 161 -9.87 -1.36 29.02
CA ASP A 161 -11.02 -1.97 29.69
C ASP A 161 -11.06 -1.67 31.20
N GLY A 162 -12.18 -1.10 31.64
CA GLY A 162 -12.49 -0.75 33.03
C GLY A 162 -11.94 0.57 33.59
N HIS A 163 -10.83 1.13 33.07
CA HIS A 163 -10.24 2.37 33.64
C HIS A 163 -9.44 3.19 32.60
N GLU A 164 -10.01 4.31 32.14
CA GLU A 164 -9.33 5.23 31.23
C GLU A 164 -8.39 6.16 32.01
N THR A 165 -7.10 5.82 32.04
CA THR A 165 -6.07 6.62 32.71
C THR A 165 -5.01 7.05 31.70
N ILE A 166 -4.42 8.24 31.90
CA ILE A 166 -3.33 8.77 31.07
C ILE A 166 -2.18 7.75 30.92
N GLY A 167 -1.85 7.00 31.98
CA GLY A 167 -0.82 5.97 31.94
C GLY A 167 -1.11 4.82 30.96
N ARG A 168 -2.36 4.39 30.82
CA ARG A 168 -2.74 3.34 29.85
C ARG A 168 -2.74 3.87 28.42
N TRP A 169 -3.22 5.10 28.22
CA TRP A 169 -3.12 5.78 26.92
C TRP A 169 -1.68 5.99 26.48
N ARG A 170 -0.76 6.25 27.42
CA ARG A 170 0.68 6.31 27.14
C ARG A 170 1.20 4.98 26.57
N ILE A 171 0.74 3.83 27.07
CA ILE A 171 1.11 2.51 26.53
C ILE A 171 0.60 2.36 25.09
N VAL A 172 -0.66 2.75 24.82
CA VAL A 172 -1.25 2.72 23.46
C VAL A 172 -0.42 3.56 22.49
N PHE A 173 -0.05 4.79 22.87
CA PHE A 173 0.77 5.66 22.03
C PHE A 173 2.18 5.12 21.81
N TRP A 174 2.78 4.46 22.81
CA TRP A 174 4.07 3.78 22.66
C TRP A 174 4.00 2.60 21.69
N ILE A 175 2.94 1.78 21.75
CA ILE A 175 2.74 0.67 20.82
C ILE A 175 2.65 1.21 19.38
N ALA A 176 1.82 2.23 19.15
CA ALA A 176 1.71 2.88 17.85
C ALA A 176 3.05 3.48 17.38
N GLY A 177 3.80 4.13 18.29
CA GLY A 177 5.12 4.68 18.01
C GLY A 177 6.15 3.61 17.61
N ILE A 178 6.18 2.47 18.32
CA ILE A 178 7.09 1.36 18.01
C ILE A 178 6.76 0.75 16.63
N VAL A 179 5.47 0.57 16.33
CA VAL A 179 5.03 0.07 15.02
C VAL A 179 5.45 1.02 13.90
N TYR A 180 5.24 2.34 14.08
CA TYR A 180 5.73 3.34 13.13
C TYR A 180 7.25 3.32 12.98
N PHE A 181 7.99 3.18 14.09
CA PHE A 181 9.45 3.14 14.06
C PHE A 181 9.98 1.94 13.27
N ILE A 182 9.50 0.74 13.58
CA ILE A 182 9.94 -0.50 12.92
C ILE A 182 9.55 -0.48 11.45
N GLY A 183 8.30 -0.13 11.14
CA GLY A 183 7.81 -0.09 9.77
C GLY A 183 8.55 0.92 8.90
N ASN A 184 8.79 2.12 9.41
CA ASN A 184 9.53 3.14 8.69
C ASN A 184 11.01 2.80 8.54
N THR A 185 11.66 2.24 9.57
CA THR A 185 13.06 1.82 9.51
C THR A 185 13.25 0.76 8.42
N PHE A 186 12.39 -0.25 8.39
CA PHE A 186 12.42 -1.30 7.37
C PHE A 186 12.19 -0.71 5.97
N TYR A 187 11.21 0.19 5.84
CA TYR A 187 10.93 0.88 4.58
C TYR A 187 12.15 1.66 4.06
N ILE A 188 12.78 2.49 4.89
CA ILE A 188 13.91 3.34 4.49
C ILE A 188 15.10 2.50 4.03
N ILE A 189 15.38 1.37 4.70
CA ILE A 189 16.52 0.51 4.39
C ILE A 189 16.34 -0.16 3.02
N PHE A 190 15.15 -0.69 2.73
CA PHE A 190 14.92 -1.59 1.60
C PHE A 190 14.21 -0.95 0.39
N ILE A 191 13.73 0.29 0.51
CA ILE A 191 13.06 0.96 -0.62
C ILE A 191 14.07 1.35 -1.70
N THR A 192 13.66 1.12 -2.95
CA THR A 192 14.25 1.70 -4.17
C THR A 192 13.15 2.36 -4.99
N GLY A 193 13.48 3.47 -5.65
CA GLY A 193 12.62 4.20 -6.58
C GLY A 193 12.95 3.89 -8.05
N GLU A 194 13.61 2.76 -8.31
CA GLU A 194 13.87 2.24 -9.65
C GLU A 194 12.80 1.22 -10.06
N GLN A 195 12.37 1.31 -11.33
CA GLN A 195 11.44 0.35 -11.92
C GLN A 195 12.04 -1.06 -11.87
N GLN A 196 11.21 -2.04 -11.50
CA GLN A 196 11.66 -3.43 -11.43
C GLN A 196 11.56 -4.13 -12.78
N GLU A 197 12.46 -5.08 -13.03
CA GLU A 197 12.57 -5.81 -14.31
C GLU A 197 11.31 -6.61 -14.68
N TRP A 198 10.54 -7.04 -13.69
CA TRP A 198 9.28 -7.77 -13.89
C TRP A 198 8.09 -6.85 -14.25
N ASN A 199 8.29 -5.53 -14.31
CA ASN A 199 7.28 -4.61 -14.80
C ASN A 199 7.12 -4.66 -16.33
N ASP A 200 8.16 -5.04 -17.06
CA ASP A 200 8.14 -5.04 -18.52
C ASP A 200 7.45 -6.29 -19.07
N LEU A 201 6.27 -6.08 -19.68
CA LEU A 201 5.46 -7.13 -20.29
C LEU A 201 6.07 -7.69 -21.59
N ASP A 202 7.01 -6.96 -22.20
CA ASP A 202 7.65 -7.29 -23.49
C ASP A 202 9.06 -7.89 -23.33
N ASN A 203 9.43 -8.37 -22.14
CA ASN A 203 10.76 -8.93 -21.91
C ASN A 203 10.88 -10.31 -22.61
N PRO A 204 11.80 -10.50 -23.59
CA PRO A 204 11.93 -11.77 -24.33
C PRO A 204 12.21 -12.99 -23.43
N GLN A 205 12.65 -12.76 -22.19
CA GLN A 205 12.88 -13.82 -21.21
C GLN A 205 11.59 -14.50 -20.70
N ASP A 206 10.45 -13.82 -20.72
CA ASP A 206 9.16 -14.45 -20.34
C ASP A 206 8.57 -15.28 -21.49
N GLU A 207 8.72 -14.85 -22.75
CA GLU A 207 8.44 -15.70 -23.91
C GLU A 207 9.28 -16.99 -23.88
N THR A 208 10.57 -16.87 -23.53
CA THR A 208 11.49 -18.02 -23.49
C THR A 208 11.13 -19.00 -22.35
N LYS A 209 10.60 -18.52 -21.21
CA LYS A 209 10.10 -19.38 -20.12
C LYS A 209 8.79 -20.08 -20.49
N VAL A 210 7.89 -19.41 -21.20
CA VAL A 210 6.65 -20.02 -21.70
C VAL A 210 6.96 -21.11 -22.73
N ILE A 211 7.92 -20.86 -23.63
CA ILE A 211 8.33 -21.82 -24.67
C ILE A 211 9.09 -23.02 -24.07
N HIS A 212 9.91 -22.85 -23.03
CA HIS A 212 10.61 -23.96 -22.38
C HIS A 212 9.79 -24.71 -21.31
N GLY A 213 8.71 -24.13 -20.78
CA GLY A 213 7.78 -24.79 -19.86
C GLY A 213 6.70 -25.63 -20.56
N ALA A 214 6.42 -25.33 -21.84
CA ALA A 214 5.61 -26.19 -22.69
C ALA A 214 6.47 -27.37 -23.17
N SER A 215 6.19 -28.58 -22.67
CA SER A 215 6.71 -29.80 -23.30
C SER A 215 6.37 -29.75 -24.79
N PRO A 216 7.34 -29.96 -25.71
CA PRO A 216 7.08 -29.80 -27.13
C PRO A 216 5.95 -30.77 -27.55
N PRO A 217 4.96 -30.32 -28.35
CA PRO A 217 4.06 -31.23 -29.03
C PRO A 217 4.91 -32.20 -29.84
N GLY A 218 4.71 -33.50 -29.62
CA GLY A 218 5.49 -34.56 -30.27
C GLY A 218 5.64 -34.31 -31.76
N GLN A 219 6.85 -34.54 -32.27
CA GLN A 219 7.18 -34.51 -33.69
C GLN A 219 6.16 -35.34 -34.48
N TYR A 220 5.19 -34.68 -35.11
CA TYR A 220 4.50 -35.28 -36.25
C TYR A 220 5.42 -35.14 -37.47
N GLY A 221 5.72 -36.30 -38.06
CA GLY A 221 6.79 -36.51 -39.01
C GLY A 221 6.75 -35.56 -40.22
N SER A 222 7.96 -35.19 -40.65
CA SER A 222 8.22 -34.47 -41.89
C SER A 222 7.58 -35.17 -43.09
N PHE A 223 6.80 -34.42 -43.88
CA PHE A 223 6.23 -34.86 -45.14
C PHE A 223 7.37 -35.06 -46.17
N ASP A 224 7.65 -36.30 -46.54
CA ASP A 224 8.63 -36.67 -47.57
C ASP A 224 8.00 -36.55 -48.97
N PRO A 225 8.47 -35.65 -49.86
CA PRO A 225 7.89 -35.46 -51.19
C PRO A 225 8.16 -36.59 -52.19
N ARG A 226 8.92 -37.65 -51.83
CA ARG A 226 9.41 -38.67 -52.79
C ARG A 226 8.60 -39.95 -52.90
N ARG A 227 7.35 -39.99 -52.43
CA ARG A 227 6.43 -41.12 -52.69
C ARG A 227 5.40 -40.78 -53.76
N SER A 228 5.87 -40.42 -54.95
CA SER A 228 5.14 -40.70 -56.19
C SER A 228 5.56 -42.09 -56.68
N HIS A 229 4.63 -42.79 -57.32
CA HIS A 229 4.76 -44.14 -57.94
C HIS A 229 4.42 -45.32 -57.02
N LEU A 230 3.14 -45.72 -57.02
CA LEU A 230 2.70 -47.06 -57.45
C LEU A 230 1.15 -47.18 -57.47
N ASN A 231 0.64 -47.16 -58.70
CA ASN A 231 -0.57 -47.76 -59.29
C ASN A 231 -2.02 -47.51 -58.79
N PRO A 232 -2.99 -47.49 -59.74
CA PRO A 232 -4.40 -47.17 -59.52
C PRO A 232 -5.27 -48.43 -59.35
N THR A 233 -6.56 -48.19 -59.05
CA THR A 233 -7.72 -49.11 -59.01
C THR A 233 -8.11 -49.70 -57.66
N SER A 234 -9.16 -49.12 -57.05
CA SER A 234 -10.44 -49.81 -56.78
C SER A 234 -11.46 -48.90 -56.09
N ALA A 235 -12.64 -48.76 -56.73
CA ALA A 235 -14.00 -48.51 -56.20
C ALA A 235 -14.23 -47.31 -55.24
N VAL A 236 -14.99 -46.26 -55.60
CA VAL A 236 -16.45 -46.19 -55.88
C VAL A 236 -17.31 -46.54 -54.64
N ASP A 237 -17.81 -45.51 -53.93
CA ASP A 237 -19.24 -45.24 -53.67
C ASP A 237 -19.53 -44.31 -52.47
N GLY A 238 -20.57 -43.47 -52.61
CA GLY A 238 -21.36 -42.84 -51.52
C GLY A 238 -21.07 -41.35 -51.22
N ALA A 239 -21.62 -40.37 -51.94
CA ALA A 239 -23.00 -39.81 -51.88
C ALA A 239 -23.27 -38.83 -50.71
N SER A 240 -23.56 -37.55 -51.07
CA SER A 240 -24.55 -36.58 -50.51
C SER A 240 -24.69 -36.42 -48.97
N SER A 241 -24.71 -35.26 -48.31
CA SER A 241 -25.24 -33.90 -48.58
C SER A 241 -24.98 -33.00 -47.33
N PRO A 242 -25.25 -31.67 -47.38
CA PRO A 242 -24.79 -30.67 -46.39
C PRO A 242 -25.88 -30.16 -45.44
N THR A 243 -25.53 -29.66 -44.25
CA THR A 243 -26.36 -28.83 -43.32
C THR A 243 -25.60 -28.72 -41.98
N THR A 244 -25.71 -27.75 -41.08
CA THR A 244 -26.16 -26.35 -41.00
C THR A 244 -25.69 -25.89 -39.61
N ILE A 245 -25.20 -24.66 -39.49
CA ILE A 245 -24.84 -24.00 -38.22
C ILE A 245 -26.11 -23.73 -37.40
N PRO A 246 -26.06 -23.80 -36.06
CA PRO A 246 -26.87 -22.89 -35.26
C PRO A 246 -26.03 -22.06 -34.28
N GLU A 247 -26.25 -20.75 -34.34
CA GLU A 247 -26.05 -19.81 -33.24
C GLU A 247 -26.88 -20.23 -32.02
N ILE A 248 -26.33 -20.09 -30.82
CA ILE A 248 -27.10 -19.96 -29.58
C ILE A 248 -26.38 -18.94 -28.68
N PHE A 249 -27.12 -17.85 -28.44
CA PHE A 249 -27.13 -16.89 -27.31
C PHE A 249 -25.95 -16.81 -26.35
#